data_AF-A0A3B0U1D7-F1
#
_entry.id   AF-A0A3B0U1D7-F1
#
_cell.length_a   1.000
_cell.length_b   1.000
_cell.length_c   1.000
_cell.angle_alpha   90.00
_cell.angle_beta   90.00
_cell.angle_gamma   90.00
#
_symmetry.space_group_name_H-M   'P 1'
#
loop_
_entity.id
_entity.type
_entity.pdbx_description
1 polymer ?
#
loop_
_entity_poly.entity_id
_entity_poly.type
_entity_poly.pdbx_seq_one_letter_code
_entity_poly.pdbx_strand_id
1 'polypeptide(L)'
;EVFGKKLIDQPIMSRVLADMSLDVAGAVALALRLASSFDQAPSNEAEAAYARLMTPAIKYWVCKSAPILIGEAMECLGGNGYVEEGNLARQYREAPVNSIWEGSGNVMCLDVLRVLKKTPKILETVLDMLATDLGDAGAQLIAQLRYDATEIIRDEGLARIFVEKLALSAAAAELSRSVDHGLAEAFIATRLEGKWRATYGMLPSNFNAKEIVEFTCPEK
;
A
#
# COMPACT_ATOMS: atom_id res chain seq x y z
N GLU A 1 8.09 5.24 29.36
CA GLU A 1 9.37 5.92 29.10
C GLU A 1 10.49 4.89 29.12
N VAL A 2 11.51 5.05 28.29
CA VAL A 2 12.68 4.15 28.22
C VAL A 2 13.93 5.01 28.05
N PHE A 3 14.97 4.75 28.84
CA PHE A 3 16.20 5.54 28.90
C PHE A 3 15.96 7.05 29.11
N GLY A 4 15.00 7.40 29.98
CA GLY A 4 14.74 8.80 30.38
C GLY A 4 14.02 9.67 29.34
N LYS A 5 13.44 9.08 28.30
CA LYS A 5 12.60 9.77 27.30
C LYS A 5 11.30 9.01 27.07
N LYS A 6 10.26 9.70 26.59
CA LYS A 6 9.11 9.01 25.98
C LYS A 6 9.61 8.19 24.80
N LEU A 7 8.98 7.04 24.55
CA LEU A 7 9.44 6.13 23.51
C LEU A 7 9.30 6.77 22.12
N ILE A 8 8.25 7.57 21.90
CA ILE A 8 8.03 8.35 20.67
C ILE A 8 9.14 9.37 20.39
N ASP A 9 9.88 9.80 21.40
CA ASP A 9 11.01 10.73 21.26
C ASP A 9 12.33 10.04 20.90
N GLN A 10 12.36 8.71 20.91
CA GLN A 10 13.51 7.96 20.44
C GLN A 10 13.49 7.93 18.91
N PRO A 11 14.54 8.41 18.20
CA PRO A 11 14.52 8.49 16.73
C PRO A 11 14.22 7.15 16.05
N ILE A 12 14.71 6.04 16.61
CA ILE A 12 14.47 4.70 16.08
C ILE A 12 12.98 4.33 16.13
N MET A 13 12.27 4.67 17.22
CA MET A 13 10.84 4.42 17.34
C MET A 13 10.05 5.31 16.38
N SER A 14 10.39 6.61 16.29
CA SER A 14 9.70 7.50 15.35
C SER A 14 9.80 7.00 13.92
N ARG A 15 10.94 6.41 13.53
CA ARG A 15 11.13 5.82 12.18
C ARG A 15 10.26 4.59 11.96
N VAL A 16 10.15 3.69 12.94
CA VAL A 16 9.26 2.52 12.87
C VAL A 16 7.80 2.96 12.70
N LEU A 17 7.34 3.88 13.54
CA LEU A 17 5.97 4.39 13.49
C LEU A 17 5.68 5.14 12.20
N ALA A 18 6.58 6.02 11.74
CA ALA A 18 6.42 6.74 10.48
C ALA A 18 6.36 5.78 9.28
N ASP A 19 7.25 4.78 9.25
CA ASP A 19 7.29 3.80 8.16
C ASP A 19 6.02 2.93 8.13
N MET A 20 5.45 2.55 9.27
CA MET A 20 4.15 1.89 9.33
C MET A 20 3.00 2.81 8.89
N SER A 21 3.01 4.07 9.34
CA SER A 21 2.00 5.07 8.99
C SER A 21 1.90 5.29 7.47
N LEU A 22 3.02 5.21 6.74
CA LEU A 22 3.00 5.29 5.28
C LEU A 22 2.19 4.16 4.63
N ASP A 23 2.30 2.92 5.10
CA ASP A 23 1.49 1.81 4.59
C ASP A 23 0.02 1.95 4.98
N VAL A 24 -0.27 2.39 6.21
CA VAL A 24 -1.65 2.65 6.65
C VAL A 24 -2.29 3.73 5.77
N ALA A 25 -1.60 4.83 5.54
CA ALA A 25 -2.07 5.92 4.69
C ALA A 25 -2.33 5.44 3.26
N GLY A 26 -1.38 4.71 2.66
CA GLY A 26 -1.54 4.14 1.32
C GLY A 26 -2.70 3.14 1.23
N ALA A 27 -2.89 2.29 2.23
CA ALA A 27 -3.98 1.31 2.28
C ALA A 27 -5.35 1.96 2.41
N VAL A 28 -5.48 2.98 3.27
CA VAL A 28 -6.72 3.75 3.43
C VAL A 28 -7.04 4.53 2.16
N ALA A 29 -6.05 5.20 1.58
CA ALA A 29 -6.17 5.92 0.32
C ALA A 29 -6.69 5.01 -0.80
N LEU A 30 -6.08 3.83 -1.00
CA LEU A 30 -6.54 2.85 -1.99
C LEU A 30 -7.96 2.35 -1.73
N ALA A 31 -8.29 2.01 -0.49
CA ALA A 31 -9.61 1.49 -0.16
C ALA A 31 -10.71 2.52 -0.45
N LEU A 32 -10.50 3.78 -0.07
CA LEU A 32 -11.45 4.86 -0.34
C LEU A 32 -11.49 5.23 -1.83
N ARG A 33 -10.35 5.20 -2.52
CA ARG A 33 -10.27 5.43 -3.97
C ARG A 33 -11.05 4.38 -4.75
N LEU A 34 -10.95 3.11 -4.35
CA LEU A 34 -11.68 2.00 -4.95
C LEU A 34 -13.19 2.12 -4.69
N ALA A 35 -13.59 2.50 -3.47
CA ALA A 35 -14.99 2.78 -3.16
C ALA A 35 -15.54 3.90 -4.07
N SER A 36 -14.79 4.99 -4.22
CA SER A 36 -15.13 6.08 -5.13
C SER A 36 -15.23 5.64 -6.60
N SER A 37 -14.38 4.71 -7.06
CA SER A 37 -14.53 4.11 -8.40
C SER A 37 -15.83 3.33 -8.56
N PHE A 38 -16.24 2.58 -7.54
CA PHE A 38 -17.50 1.84 -7.61
C PHE A 38 -18.71 2.77 -7.72
N ASP A 39 -18.71 3.89 -6.99
CA ASP A 39 -19.78 4.89 -7.07
C ASP A 39 -19.88 5.51 -8.48
N GLN A 40 -18.74 5.72 -9.15
CA GLN A 40 -18.67 6.39 -10.46
C GLN A 40 -18.77 5.44 -11.66
N ALA A 41 -18.48 4.14 -11.47
CA ALA A 41 -18.46 3.14 -12.53
C ALA A 41 -19.73 3.09 -13.41
N PRO A 42 -20.97 3.31 -12.90
CA PRO A 42 -22.16 3.29 -13.75
C PRO A 42 -22.20 4.37 -14.84
N SER A 43 -21.47 5.47 -14.65
CA SER A 43 -21.47 6.62 -15.57
C SER A 43 -20.09 6.97 -16.13
N ASN A 44 -19.03 6.25 -15.74
CA ASN A 44 -17.66 6.53 -16.17
C ASN A 44 -16.92 5.21 -16.46
N GLU A 45 -16.64 4.97 -17.75
CA GLU A 45 -15.95 3.76 -18.20
C GLU A 45 -14.52 3.63 -17.64
N ALA A 46 -13.81 4.74 -17.42
CA ALA A 46 -12.47 4.71 -16.85
C ALA A 46 -12.51 4.28 -15.37
N GLU A 47 -13.50 4.75 -14.61
CA GLU A 47 -13.71 4.32 -13.23
C GLU A 47 -14.18 2.88 -13.13
N ALA A 48 -15.01 2.42 -14.09
CA ALA A 48 -15.35 1.00 -14.20
C ALA A 48 -14.13 0.13 -14.50
N ALA A 49 -13.22 0.59 -15.36
CA ALA A 49 -11.95 -0.07 -15.66
C ALA A 49 -11.05 -0.14 -14.42
N TYR A 50 -10.92 0.97 -13.68
CA TYR A 50 -10.18 1.03 -12.41
C TYR A 50 -10.75 0.04 -11.40
N ALA A 51 -12.06 0.10 -11.14
CA ALA A 51 -12.72 -0.82 -10.22
C ALA A 51 -12.48 -2.28 -10.59
N ARG A 52 -12.56 -2.62 -11.88
CA ARG A 52 -12.38 -4.00 -12.37
C ARG A 52 -10.95 -4.51 -12.17
N LEU A 53 -9.94 -3.71 -12.49
CA LEU A 53 -8.53 -4.12 -12.39
C LEU A 53 -8.01 -4.04 -10.96
N MET A 54 -8.35 -2.96 -10.25
CA MET A 54 -7.73 -2.63 -8.97
C MET A 54 -8.37 -3.34 -7.79
N THR A 55 -9.61 -3.84 -7.87
CA THR A 55 -10.22 -4.65 -6.80
C THR A 55 -9.31 -5.81 -6.34
N PRO A 56 -8.88 -6.73 -7.22
CA PRO A 56 -7.99 -7.82 -6.80
C PRO A 56 -6.59 -7.32 -6.41
N ALA A 57 -6.05 -6.27 -7.04
CA ALA A 57 -4.72 -5.75 -6.71
C ALA A 57 -4.69 -5.11 -5.31
N ILE A 58 -5.71 -4.32 -4.97
CA ILE A 58 -5.86 -3.67 -3.67
C ILE A 58 -6.10 -4.71 -2.58
N LYS A 59 -7.00 -5.68 -2.81
CA LYS A 59 -7.19 -6.81 -1.88
C LYS A 59 -5.90 -7.59 -1.66
N TYR A 60 -5.13 -7.85 -2.72
CA TYR A 60 -3.85 -8.54 -2.62
C TYR A 60 -2.90 -7.78 -1.68
N TRP A 61 -2.66 -6.50 -1.91
CA TRP A 61 -1.65 -5.78 -1.15
C TRP A 61 -2.13 -5.46 0.27
N VAL A 62 -3.30 -4.83 0.42
CA VAL A 62 -3.81 -4.35 1.72
C VAL A 62 -4.00 -5.50 2.71
N CYS A 63 -4.61 -6.61 2.27
CA CYS A 63 -4.86 -7.72 3.19
C CYS A 63 -3.58 -8.50 3.52
N LYS A 64 -2.58 -8.52 2.63
CA LYS A 64 -1.34 -9.26 2.86
C LYS A 64 -0.30 -8.51 3.68
N SER A 65 -0.31 -7.18 3.66
CA SER A 65 0.59 -6.37 4.48
C SER A 65 0.14 -6.31 5.94
N ALA A 66 -1.16 -6.39 6.20
CA ALA A 66 -1.74 -6.21 7.53
C ALA A 66 -1.13 -7.09 8.65
N PRO A 67 -0.89 -8.41 8.48
CA PRO A 67 -0.32 -9.22 9.57
C PRO A 67 1.06 -8.75 10.01
N ILE A 68 1.93 -8.37 9.08
CA ILE A 68 3.29 -7.90 9.40
C ILE A 68 3.24 -6.55 10.11
N LEU A 69 2.42 -5.62 9.61
CA LEU A 69 2.21 -4.30 10.21
C LEU A 69 1.66 -4.41 11.63
N ILE A 70 0.63 -5.22 11.84
CA ILE A 70 0.02 -5.41 13.16
C ILE A 70 0.99 -6.11 14.12
N GLY A 71 1.82 -7.03 13.62
CA GLY A 71 2.89 -7.65 14.40
C GLY A 71 3.91 -6.64 14.93
N GLU A 72 4.37 -5.71 14.08
CA GLU A 72 5.28 -4.64 14.49
C GLU A 72 4.61 -3.65 15.46
N ALA A 73 3.34 -3.29 15.21
CA ALA A 73 2.57 -2.46 16.13
C ALA A 73 2.40 -3.13 17.51
N MET A 74 2.23 -4.45 17.53
CA MET A 74 2.16 -5.25 18.76
C MET A 74 3.50 -5.21 19.51
N GLU A 75 4.61 -5.33 18.80
CA GLU A 75 5.96 -5.23 19.37
C GLU A 75 6.24 -3.85 19.99
N CYS A 76 5.69 -2.77 19.41
CA CYS A 76 5.81 -1.42 19.96
C CYS A 76 5.21 -1.26 21.38
N LEU A 77 4.25 -2.12 21.76
CA LEU A 77 3.67 -2.15 23.12
C LEU A 77 4.42 -3.09 24.09
N GLY A 78 5.44 -3.80 23.61
CA GLY A 78 6.17 -4.80 24.39
C GLY A 78 5.26 -5.95 24.85
N GLY A 79 5.53 -6.49 26.04
CA GLY A 79 4.79 -7.65 26.57
C GLY A 79 3.27 -7.45 26.64
N ASN A 80 2.82 -6.23 26.91
CA ASN A 80 1.37 -5.92 26.96
C ASN A 80 0.70 -5.96 25.58
N GLY A 81 1.46 -5.87 24.49
CA GLY A 81 0.91 -6.08 23.15
C GLY A 81 0.52 -7.54 22.90
N TYR A 82 1.26 -8.47 23.49
CA TYR A 82 1.12 -9.91 23.26
C TYR A 82 -0.03 -10.56 24.05
N VAL A 83 -0.46 -9.94 25.15
CA VAL A 83 -1.50 -10.50 26.03
C VAL A 83 -2.91 -10.25 25.46
N GLU A 84 -3.82 -11.20 25.67
CA GLU A 84 -5.17 -11.21 25.08
C GLU A 84 -6.12 -10.18 25.69
N GLU A 85 -5.76 -9.58 26.84
CA GLU A 85 -6.46 -8.45 27.43
C GLU A 85 -6.29 -7.17 26.59
N GLY A 86 -5.24 -7.11 25.77
CA GLY A 86 -4.99 -6.03 24.82
C GLY A 86 -5.74 -6.22 23.50
N ASN A 87 -5.76 -5.16 22.67
CA ASN A 87 -6.43 -5.21 21.37
C ASN A 87 -5.58 -5.85 20.26
N LEU A 88 -4.25 -5.71 20.33
CA LEU A 88 -3.37 -6.09 19.23
C LEU A 88 -3.22 -7.61 19.07
N ALA A 89 -3.22 -8.38 20.15
CA ALA A 89 -3.21 -9.86 20.07
C ALA A 89 -4.38 -10.39 19.23
N ARG A 90 -5.60 -9.90 19.51
CA ARG A 90 -6.80 -10.23 18.73
C ARG A 90 -6.70 -9.75 17.28
N GLN A 91 -6.29 -8.50 17.05
CA GLN A 91 -6.17 -7.95 15.70
C GLN A 91 -5.14 -8.71 14.85
N TYR A 92 -4.03 -9.13 15.46
CA TYR A 92 -3.01 -9.93 14.78
C TYR A 92 -3.56 -11.28 14.34
N ARG A 93 -4.33 -11.97 15.20
CA ARG A 93 -5.01 -13.23 14.86
C ARG A 93 -6.09 -13.05 13.80
N GLU A 94 -6.76 -11.89 13.77
CA GLU A 94 -7.81 -11.58 12.80
C GLU A 94 -7.24 -11.30 11.40
N ALA A 95 -6.15 -10.53 11.31
CA ALA A 95 -5.66 -9.97 10.04
C ALA A 95 -5.52 -10.97 8.88
N PRO A 96 -5.01 -12.22 9.07
CA PRO A 96 -4.89 -13.19 7.99
C PRO A 96 -6.23 -13.58 7.34
N VAL A 97 -7.36 -13.48 8.05
CA VAL A 97 -8.67 -13.93 7.53
C VAL A 97 -9.03 -13.17 6.25
N ASN A 98 -8.76 -11.87 6.20
CA ASN A 98 -9.07 -11.02 5.04
C ASN A 98 -8.25 -11.39 3.80
N SER A 99 -7.03 -11.90 3.99
CA SER A 99 -6.17 -12.36 2.90
C SER A 99 -6.49 -13.79 2.45
N ILE A 100 -7.16 -14.59 3.28
CA ILE A 100 -7.48 -16.00 3.00
C ILE A 100 -8.89 -16.11 2.42
N TRP A 101 -9.84 -15.41 3.02
CA TRP A 101 -11.26 -15.45 2.67
C TRP A 101 -11.51 -14.86 1.27
N GLU A 102 -12.37 -15.55 0.52
CA GLU A 102 -12.84 -15.17 -0.82
C GLU A 102 -11.71 -14.77 -1.79
N GLY A 103 -10.78 -15.70 -1.98
CA GLY A 103 -9.67 -15.58 -2.92
C GLY A 103 -8.37 -15.17 -2.25
N SER A 104 -7.47 -16.15 -2.11
CA SER A 104 -6.14 -15.95 -1.55
C SER A 104 -5.24 -15.14 -2.49
N GLY A 105 -4.06 -14.73 -2.01
CA GLY A 105 -3.17 -13.86 -2.79
C GLY A 105 -2.87 -14.35 -4.22
N ASN A 106 -2.65 -15.65 -4.43
CA ASN A 106 -2.44 -16.19 -5.79
C ASN A 106 -3.68 -16.02 -6.67
N VAL A 107 -4.88 -16.25 -6.11
CA VAL A 107 -6.15 -16.09 -6.83
C VAL A 107 -6.34 -14.62 -7.25
N MET A 108 -6.00 -13.66 -6.38
CA MET A 108 -6.04 -12.23 -6.72
C MET A 108 -5.09 -11.89 -7.87
N CYS A 109 -3.85 -12.39 -7.85
CA CYS A 109 -2.90 -12.14 -8.93
C CYS A 109 -3.34 -12.78 -10.25
N LEU A 110 -3.89 -13.98 -10.20
CA LEU A 110 -4.45 -14.65 -11.38
C LEU A 110 -5.68 -13.91 -11.93
N ASP A 111 -6.47 -13.25 -11.08
CA ASP A 111 -7.59 -12.44 -11.56
C ASP A 111 -7.11 -11.18 -12.29
N VAL A 112 -6.08 -10.50 -11.78
CA VAL A 112 -5.43 -9.40 -12.51
C VAL A 112 -4.95 -9.89 -13.88
N LEU A 113 -4.21 -11.00 -13.93
CA LEU A 113 -3.74 -11.58 -15.19
C LEU A 113 -4.90 -11.92 -16.14
N ARG A 114 -6.00 -12.47 -15.61
CA ARG A 114 -7.21 -12.77 -16.38
C ARG A 114 -7.83 -11.51 -16.98
N VAL A 115 -7.88 -10.40 -16.23
CA VAL A 115 -8.35 -9.10 -16.73
C VAL A 115 -7.46 -8.62 -17.88
N LEU A 116 -6.14 -8.67 -17.71
CA LEU A 116 -5.19 -8.24 -18.73
C LEU A 116 -5.27 -9.05 -20.02
N LYS A 117 -5.43 -10.38 -19.93
CA LYS A 117 -5.59 -11.26 -21.10
C LYS A 117 -6.90 -11.03 -21.83
N LYS A 118 -8.00 -10.79 -21.12
CA LYS A 118 -9.34 -10.66 -21.70
C LYS A 118 -9.62 -9.25 -22.23
N THR A 119 -9.11 -8.22 -21.56
CA THR A 119 -9.41 -6.82 -21.90
C THR A 119 -8.17 -5.95 -21.70
N PRO A 120 -7.16 -6.06 -22.60
CA PRO A 120 -5.88 -5.36 -22.44
C PRO A 120 -6.01 -3.83 -22.29
N LYS A 121 -7.01 -3.22 -22.94
CA LYS A 121 -7.26 -1.77 -22.89
C LYS A 121 -7.52 -1.25 -21.46
N ILE A 122 -8.06 -2.07 -20.56
CA ILE A 122 -8.30 -1.67 -19.16
C ILE A 122 -7.00 -1.23 -18.49
N LEU A 123 -5.88 -1.90 -18.78
CA LEU A 123 -4.59 -1.54 -18.19
C LEU A 123 -4.17 -0.13 -18.60
N GLU A 124 -4.19 0.17 -19.89
CA GLU A 124 -3.76 1.49 -20.39
C GLU A 124 -4.63 2.59 -19.78
N THR A 125 -5.94 2.39 -19.71
CA THR A 125 -6.85 3.34 -19.04
C THR A 125 -6.46 3.58 -17.58
N VAL A 126 -6.17 2.53 -16.82
CA VAL A 126 -5.76 2.68 -15.42
C VAL A 126 -4.38 3.34 -15.31
N LEU A 127 -3.41 2.94 -16.13
CA LEU A 127 -2.07 3.51 -16.11
C LEU A 127 -2.05 4.99 -16.52
N ASP A 128 -2.93 5.43 -17.41
CA ASP A 128 -3.07 6.84 -17.79
C ASP A 128 -3.67 7.67 -16.64
N MET A 129 -4.62 7.10 -15.88
CA MET A 129 -5.12 7.74 -14.65
C MET A 129 -4.00 7.90 -13.63
N LEU A 130 -3.23 6.82 -13.36
CA LEU A 130 -2.10 6.88 -12.44
C LEU A 130 -1.02 7.86 -12.90
N ALA A 131 -0.75 7.93 -14.21
CA ALA A 131 0.21 8.86 -14.78
C ALA A 131 -0.21 10.32 -14.57
N THR A 132 -1.51 10.60 -14.67
CA THR A 132 -2.07 11.93 -14.42
C THR A 132 -1.83 12.37 -12.98
N ASP A 133 -2.10 11.48 -12.03
CA ASP A 133 -1.98 11.77 -10.60
C ASP A 133 -0.51 11.83 -10.11
N LEU A 134 0.38 11.03 -10.71
CA LEU A 134 1.81 11.04 -10.39
C LEU A 134 2.60 12.16 -11.08
N GLY A 135 2.05 12.72 -12.16
CA GLY A 135 2.73 13.71 -13.00
C GLY A 135 4.03 13.20 -13.63
N ASP A 136 4.88 14.13 -14.06
CA ASP A 136 6.13 13.81 -14.77
C ASP A 136 7.09 12.94 -13.96
N ALA A 137 7.08 13.07 -12.62
CA ALA A 137 7.88 12.26 -11.72
C ALA A 137 7.53 10.75 -11.81
N GLY A 138 6.30 10.42 -12.17
CA GLY A 138 5.83 9.04 -12.34
C GLY A 138 6.11 8.41 -13.70
N ALA A 139 6.59 9.17 -14.69
CA ALA A 139 6.65 8.70 -16.08
C ALA A 139 7.44 7.39 -16.26
N GLN A 140 8.60 7.28 -15.60
CA GLN A 140 9.42 6.07 -15.65
C GLN A 140 8.73 4.86 -15.00
N LEU A 141 8.04 5.07 -13.88
CA LEU A 141 7.30 4.02 -13.18
C LEU A 141 6.16 3.46 -14.05
N ILE A 142 5.40 4.35 -14.69
CA ILE A 142 4.29 3.97 -15.57
C ILE A 142 4.82 3.25 -16.82
N ALA A 143 5.92 3.70 -17.41
CA ALA A 143 6.58 2.98 -18.51
C ALA A 143 7.02 1.57 -18.09
N GLN A 144 7.58 1.43 -16.88
CA GLN A 144 7.97 0.12 -16.37
C GLN A 144 6.76 -0.79 -16.09
N LEU A 145 5.64 -0.26 -15.58
CA LEU A 145 4.42 -1.05 -15.40
C LEU A 145 3.85 -1.55 -16.72
N ARG A 146 3.90 -0.76 -17.79
CA ARG A 146 3.52 -1.21 -19.14
C ARG A 146 4.40 -2.37 -19.60
N TYR A 147 5.71 -2.24 -19.43
CA TYR A 147 6.65 -3.32 -19.74
C TYR A 147 6.35 -4.59 -18.93
N ASP A 148 6.26 -4.47 -17.60
CA ASP A 148 6.03 -5.58 -16.68
C ASP A 148 4.71 -6.31 -17.00
N ALA A 149 3.66 -5.58 -17.40
CA ALA A 149 2.39 -6.16 -17.81
C ALA A 149 2.50 -7.07 -19.05
N THR A 150 3.39 -6.76 -20.00
CA THR A 150 3.64 -7.64 -21.15
C THR A 150 4.42 -8.89 -20.75
N GLU A 151 5.31 -8.77 -19.77
CA GLU A 151 6.13 -9.88 -19.27
C GLU A 151 5.30 -10.88 -18.47
N ILE A 152 4.36 -10.42 -17.64
CA ILE A 152 3.51 -11.36 -16.87
C ILE A 152 2.54 -12.18 -17.74
N ILE A 153 2.26 -11.73 -18.98
CA ILE A 153 1.47 -12.53 -19.94
C ILE A 153 2.32 -13.70 -20.46
N ARG A 154 3.64 -13.52 -20.56
CA ARG A 154 4.59 -14.55 -20.99
C ARG A 154 4.98 -15.49 -19.86
N ASP A 155 5.16 -14.95 -18.66
CA ASP A 155 5.49 -15.68 -17.45
C ASP A 155 4.54 -15.29 -16.30
N GLU A 156 3.52 -16.13 -16.08
CA GLU A 156 2.53 -15.91 -15.02
C GLU A 156 3.16 -15.95 -13.62
N GLY A 157 4.37 -16.52 -13.46
CA GLY A 157 5.10 -16.56 -12.20
C GLY A 157 5.48 -15.17 -11.68
N LEU A 158 5.53 -14.18 -12.56
CA LEU A 158 5.83 -12.78 -12.21
C LEU A 158 4.61 -12.00 -11.70
N ALA A 159 3.40 -12.60 -11.71
CA ALA A 159 2.16 -11.89 -11.42
C ALA A 159 2.15 -11.21 -10.04
N ARG A 160 2.74 -11.82 -9.01
CA ARG A 160 2.80 -11.20 -7.67
C ARG A 160 3.64 -9.91 -7.65
N ILE A 161 4.78 -9.92 -8.34
CA ILE A 161 5.66 -8.75 -8.44
C ILE A 161 4.92 -7.60 -9.11
N PHE A 162 4.27 -7.89 -10.23
CA PHE A 162 3.50 -6.89 -10.96
C PHE A 162 2.32 -6.35 -10.14
N VAL A 163 1.53 -7.22 -9.52
CA VAL A 163 0.31 -6.84 -8.79
C VAL A 163 0.64 -6.01 -7.55
N GLU A 164 1.69 -6.38 -6.83
CA GLU A 164 2.16 -5.58 -5.70
C GLU A 164 2.63 -4.20 -6.15
N LYS A 165 3.45 -4.14 -7.20
CA LYS A 165 3.94 -2.87 -7.76
C LYS A 165 2.79 -2.00 -8.26
N LEU A 166 1.81 -2.58 -8.94
CA LEU A 166 0.62 -1.88 -9.41
C LEU A 166 -0.17 -1.28 -8.25
N ALA A 167 -0.41 -2.04 -7.17
CA ALA A 167 -1.09 -1.54 -5.98
C ALA A 167 -0.31 -0.41 -5.31
N LEU A 168 1.01 -0.55 -5.16
CA LEU A 168 1.88 0.49 -4.59
C LEU A 168 1.91 1.75 -5.46
N SER A 169 1.96 1.63 -6.78
CA SER A 169 1.89 2.78 -7.69
C SER A 169 0.54 3.49 -7.61
N ALA A 170 -0.56 2.74 -7.46
CA ALA A 170 -1.88 3.33 -7.25
C ALA A 170 -2.02 4.02 -5.89
N ALA A 171 -1.40 3.48 -4.83
CA ALA A 171 -1.34 4.15 -3.54
C ALA A 171 -0.56 5.47 -3.63
N ALA A 172 0.60 5.45 -4.29
CA ALA A 172 1.41 6.63 -4.51
C ALA A 172 0.63 7.71 -5.30
N ALA A 173 -0.03 7.32 -6.39
CA ALA A 173 -0.88 8.22 -7.18
C ALA A 173 -1.97 8.87 -6.31
N GLU A 174 -2.69 8.07 -5.52
CA GLU A 174 -3.75 8.61 -4.67
C GLU A 174 -3.22 9.54 -3.57
N LEU A 175 -2.08 9.20 -2.96
CA LEU A 175 -1.43 10.05 -1.98
C LEU A 175 -0.96 11.38 -2.60
N SER A 176 -0.36 11.34 -3.80
CA SER A 176 0.03 12.56 -4.54
C SER A 176 -1.17 13.45 -4.87
N ARG A 177 -2.32 12.83 -5.14
CA ARG A 177 -3.56 13.55 -5.47
C ARG A 177 -4.24 14.19 -4.26
N SER A 178 -4.15 13.56 -3.09
CA SER A 178 -5.01 13.88 -1.93
C SER A 178 -4.27 14.43 -0.70
N VAL A 179 -2.93 14.37 -0.64
CA VAL A 179 -2.15 14.70 0.57
C VAL A 179 -0.93 15.59 0.25
N ASP A 180 -0.83 16.75 0.91
CA ASP A 180 0.19 17.78 0.66
C ASP A 180 1.48 17.65 1.52
N HIS A 181 1.52 16.72 2.48
CA HIS A 181 2.54 16.69 3.54
C HIS A 181 3.81 15.87 3.25
N GLY A 182 4.24 15.74 1.99
CA GLY A 182 5.42 14.93 1.64
C GLY A 182 5.28 13.43 1.90
N LEU A 183 4.09 12.95 2.31
CA LEU A 183 3.79 11.54 2.50
C LEU A 183 3.94 10.76 1.20
N ALA A 184 3.49 11.32 0.09
CA ALA A 184 3.63 10.71 -1.23
C ALA A 184 5.11 10.52 -1.60
N GLU A 185 5.95 11.52 -1.38
CA GLU A 185 7.39 11.44 -1.64
C GLU A 185 8.07 10.37 -0.77
N ALA A 186 7.76 10.34 0.53
CA ALA A 186 8.29 9.33 1.45
C ALA A 186 7.81 7.91 1.07
N PHE A 187 6.55 7.78 0.66
CA PHE A 187 5.99 6.52 0.20
C PHE A 187 6.68 6.05 -1.09
N ILE A 188 6.82 6.91 -2.10
CA ILE A 188 7.49 6.59 -3.38
C ILE A 188 8.94 6.17 -3.14
N ALA A 189 9.70 6.99 -2.40
CA ALA A 189 11.11 6.73 -2.13
C ALA A 189 11.35 5.41 -1.38
N THR A 190 10.38 4.95 -0.57
CA THR A 190 10.53 3.73 0.23
C THR A 190 9.89 2.49 -0.39
N ARG A 191 8.75 2.59 -1.06
CA ARG A 191 8.00 1.45 -1.62
C ARG A 191 8.31 1.18 -3.08
N LEU A 192 8.70 2.19 -3.85
CA LEU A 192 8.88 2.08 -5.31
C LEU A 192 10.35 2.21 -5.73
N GLU A 193 11.13 3.03 -5.02
CA GLU A 193 12.56 3.25 -5.30
C GLU A 193 13.49 2.56 -4.28
N GLY A 194 12.91 2.09 -3.17
CA GLY A 194 13.63 1.45 -2.08
C GLY A 194 14.26 0.11 -2.46
N LYS A 195 15.25 -0.30 -1.65
CA LYS A 195 15.81 -1.66 -1.72
C LYS A 195 14.86 -2.66 -1.05
N TRP A 196 15.06 -3.95 -1.36
CA TRP A 196 14.34 -5.03 -0.67
C TRP A 196 14.45 -4.89 0.85
N ARG A 197 13.32 -5.05 1.55
CA ARG A 197 13.21 -4.96 3.01
C ARG A 197 12.19 -5.95 3.56
N ALA A 198 12.39 -6.36 4.82
CA ALA A 198 11.56 -7.36 5.49
C ALA A 198 10.94 -6.87 6.81
N THR A 199 11.33 -5.69 7.30
CA THR A 199 10.86 -5.11 8.56
C THR A 199 10.56 -3.61 8.39
N TYR A 200 9.94 -3.01 9.40
CA TYR A 200 9.67 -1.57 9.45
C TYR A 200 10.84 -0.76 10.03
N GLY A 201 10.76 0.55 9.89
CA GLY A 201 11.79 1.50 10.32
C GLY A 201 12.76 1.91 9.21
N MET A 202 12.48 1.55 7.95
CA MET A 202 13.37 1.76 6.81
C MET A 202 13.18 3.13 6.14
N LEU A 203 12.90 4.16 6.94
CA LEU A 203 12.68 5.52 6.46
C LEU A 203 14.01 6.29 6.35
N PRO A 204 14.38 6.78 5.15
CA PRO A 204 15.57 7.59 4.93
C PRO A 204 15.64 8.85 5.81
N SER A 205 16.85 9.32 6.10
CA SER A 205 17.06 10.44 7.01
C SER A 205 16.59 11.80 6.50
N ASN A 206 16.35 11.93 5.19
CA ASN A 206 15.81 13.15 4.58
C ASN A 206 14.30 13.34 4.84
N PHE A 207 13.59 12.32 5.33
CA PHE A 207 12.18 12.44 5.71
C PHE A 207 12.04 12.65 7.23
N ASN A 208 11.22 13.62 7.61
CA ASN A 208 10.94 13.90 9.03
C ASN A 208 9.91 12.91 9.57
N ALA A 209 10.40 11.88 10.28
CA ALA A 209 9.55 10.84 10.85
C ALA A 209 8.52 11.38 11.85
N LYS A 210 8.86 12.42 12.63
CA LYS A 210 7.94 12.98 13.62
C LYS A 210 6.78 13.70 12.95
N GLU A 211 7.05 14.50 11.93
CA GLU A 211 6.00 15.18 11.15
C GLU A 211 5.04 14.19 10.48
N ILE A 212 5.56 13.08 9.92
CA ILE A 212 4.72 12.02 9.34
C ILE A 212 3.81 11.40 10.41
N VAL A 213 4.35 11.11 11.60
CA VAL A 213 3.54 10.55 12.70
C VAL A 213 2.51 11.55 13.21
N GLU A 214 2.90 12.82 13.42
CA GLU A 214 1.99 13.87 13.87
C GLU A 214 0.86 14.12 12.87
N PHE A 215 1.14 14.07 11.57
CA PHE A 215 0.12 14.20 10.54
C PHE A 215 -0.86 13.00 10.52
N THR A 216 -0.32 11.78 10.60
CA THR A 216 -1.14 10.55 10.49
C THR A 216 -1.87 10.16 11.77
N CYS A 217 -1.29 10.52 12.91
CA CYS A 217 -1.75 10.20 14.26
C CYS A 217 -1.61 11.42 15.17
N PRO A 218 -2.37 12.52 14.95
CA PRO A 218 -2.26 13.72 15.76
C PRO A 218 -2.59 13.43 17.22
N GLU A 219 -1.83 14.02 18.15
CA GLU A 219 -2.19 14.01 19.57
C GLU A 219 -3.56 14.69 19.75
N LYS A 220 -4.45 14.05 20.52
CA LYS A 220 -5.77 14.58 20.85
C LYS A 220 -5.69 15.64 21.94
#